data_AF-A0A7M3ZYH7-F1
#
_entry.id   AF-A0A7M3ZYH7-F1
#
_cell.length_a   1.000
_cell.length_b   1.000
_cell.length_c   1.000
_cell.angle_alpha   90.00
_cell.angle_beta   90.00
_cell.angle_gamma   90.00
#
_symmetry.space_group_name_H-M   'P 1'
#
loop_
_entity.id
_entity.type
_entity.pdbx_description
1 polymer ?
#
loop_
_entity_poly.entity_id
_entity_poly.type
_entity_poly.pdbx_seq_one_letter_code
_entity_poly.pdbx_strand_id
1 'polypeptide(L)'
;MRFVSWNVNGLRAAIRKGIDEYFQDLAADVVMLQETRTLEEQLPKDWSWPASWTVSLHPAEKKGYSGVATATTLPHTVLAKGKG
;
A
#
# COMPACT_ATOMS: atom_id res chain seq x y z
N MET A 1 12.49 8.59 12.34
CA MET A 1 12.13 7.50 11.43
C MET A 1 11.07 6.63 12.06
N ARG A 2 9.88 6.56 11.46
CA ARG A 2 8.70 5.85 11.96
C ARG A 2 8.23 4.83 10.93
N PHE A 3 8.08 3.59 11.38
CA PHE A 3 7.55 2.48 10.59
C PHE A 3 6.15 2.15 11.05
N VAL A 4 5.22 2.00 10.11
CA VAL A 4 3.88 1.50 10.35
C VAL A 4 3.66 0.24 9.53
N SER A 5 3.12 -0.79 10.17
CA SER A 5 2.69 -2.01 9.51
C SER A 5 1.22 -2.21 9.78
N TRP A 6 0.43 -2.41 8.73
CA TRP A 6 -1.02 -2.53 8.85
C TRP A 6 -1.62 -3.55 7.87
N ASN A 7 -2.26 -4.57 8.41
CA ASN A 7 -3.14 -5.44 7.64
C ASN A 7 -4.48 -4.73 7.38
N VAL A 8 -4.75 -4.39 6.13
CA VAL A 8 -5.91 -3.57 5.74
C VAL A 8 -7.12 -4.39 5.32
N ASN A 9 -6.99 -5.73 5.22
CA ASN A 9 -8.06 -6.64 4.78
C ASN A 9 -8.80 -6.13 3.50
N GLY A 10 -8.03 -5.69 2.51
CA GLY A 10 -8.50 -5.12 1.25
C GLY A 10 -8.28 -3.60 1.16
N LEU A 11 -7.28 -3.19 0.37
CA LEU A 11 -6.90 -1.79 0.19
C LEU A 11 -8.05 -0.93 -0.37
N ARG A 12 -8.81 -1.43 -1.36
CA ARG A 12 -9.97 -0.70 -1.90
C ARG A 12 -11.04 -0.41 -0.84
N ALA A 13 -11.25 -1.35 0.09
CA ALA A 13 -12.22 -1.16 1.17
C ALA A 13 -11.68 -0.16 2.19
N ALA A 14 -10.38 -0.19 2.48
CA ALA A 14 -9.72 0.78 3.35
C ALA A 14 -9.75 2.21 2.77
N ILE A 15 -9.51 2.36 1.46
CA ILE A 15 -9.64 3.66 0.76
C ILE A 15 -11.05 4.23 0.93
N ARG A 16 -12.09 3.43 0.69
CA ARG A 16 -13.49 3.86 0.89
C ARG A 16 -13.81 4.25 2.33
N LYS A 17 -13.02 3.78 3.30
CA LYS A 17 -13.17 4.09 4.73
C LYS A 17 -12.26 5.24 5.20
N GLY A 18 -11.56 5.91 4.27
CA GLY A 18 -10.72 7.07 4.60
C GLY A 18 -9.32 6.72 5.09
N ILE A 19 -8.68 5.65 4.59
CA ILE A 19 -7.28 5.33 4.93
C ILE A 19 -6.32 6.52 4.70
N ASP A 20 -6.66 7.42 3.77
CA ASP A 20 -5.85 8.58 3.42
C ASP A 20 -5.66 9.56 4.57
N GLU A 21 -6.68 9.73 5.42
CA GLU A 21 -6.60 10.55 6.63
C GLU A 21 -5.56 9.97 7.60
N TYR A 22 -5.54 8.65 7.74
CA TYR A 22 -4.56 7.97 8.59
C TYR A 22 -3.13 8.14 8.07
N PHE A 23 -2.90 8.15 6.75
CA PHE A 23 -1.55 8.39 6.24
C PHE A 23 -1.01 9.77 6.64
N GLN A 24 -1.88 10.78 6.75
CA GLN A 24 -1.50 12.11 7.21
C GLN A 24 -1.21 12.13 8.72
N ASP A 25 -2.08 11.51 9.53
CA ASP A 25 -1.98 11.53 10.99
C ASP A 25 -0.86 10.66 11.55
N LEU A 26 -0.54 9.55 10.88
CA LEU A 26 0.46 8.59 11.35
C LEU A 26 1.88 9.18 11.34
N ALA A 27 2.14 10.24 10.56
CA ALA A 27 3.47 10.81 10.35
C ALA A 27 4.55 9.74 10.11
N ALA A 28 4.24 8.76 9.25
CA ALA A 28 5.08 7.61 8.96
C ALA A 28 6.12 7.94 7.90
N ASP A 29 7.34 7.41 8.08
CA ASP A 29 8.39 7.43 7.05
C ASP A 29 8.28 6.21 6.14
N VAL A 30 7.78 5.09 6.69
CA VAL A 30 7.56 3.83 5.99
C VAL A 30 6.22 3.25 6.40
N VAL A 31 5.39 2.90 5.41
CA VAL A 31 4.14 2.17 5.58
C VAL A 31 4.21 0.85 4.83
N MET A 32 3.91 -0.23 5.54
CA MET A 32 3.80 -1.58 4.98
C MET A 32 2.37 -2.06 5.14
N LEU A 33 1.68 -2.30 4.03
CA LEU A 33 0.32 -2.82 4.03
C LEU A 33 0.30 -4.31 3.71
N GLN A 34 -0.48 -5.07 4.45
CA GLN A 34 -0.76 -6.49 4.18
C GLN A 34 -2.22 -6.69 3.79
N GLU A 35 -2.46 -7.78 3.04
CA GLU A 35 -3.76 -8.13 2.49
C GLU A 35 -4.37 -7.00 1.66
N THR A 36 -3.58 -6.42 0.76
CA THR A 36 -4.08 -5.35 -0.13
C THR A 36 -5.17 -5.87 -1.06
N ARG A 37 -5.12 -7.14 -1.46
CA ARG A 37 -6.11 -7.88 -2.27
C ARG A 37 -6.53 -7.12 -3.54
N THR A 38 -5.59 -6.38 -4.12
CA THR A 38 -5.82 -5.51 -5.26
C THR A 38 -4.65 -5.53 -6.23
N LEU A 39 -4.99 -5.44 -7.52
CA LEU A 39 -4.06 -5.04 -8.57
C LEU A 39 -4.03 -3.51 -8.66
N GLU A 40 -3.01 -2.96 -9.33
CA GLU A 40 -2.84 -1.51 -9.51
C GLU A 40 -4.03 -0.92 -10.28
N GLU A 41 -4.44 -1.57 -11.36
CA GLU A 41 -5.57 -1.15 -12.21
C GLU A 41 -6.94 -1.25 -11.53
N GLN A 42 -7.01 -1.86 -10.35
CA GLN A 42 -8.24 -1.99 -9.58
C GLN A 42 -8.40 -0.89 -8.53
N LEU A 43 -7.38 -0.05 -8.32
CA LEU A 43 -7.50 1.11 -7.45
C LEU A 43 -8.56 2.10 -7.99
N PRO A 44 -9.26 2.86 -7.13
CA PRO A 44 -10.22 3.85 -7.60
C PRO A 44 -9.57 4.85 -8.56
N LYS A 45 -10.25 5.21 -9.65
CA LYS A 45 -9.69 6.05 -10.73
C LYS A 45 -9.23 7.42 -10.25
N ASP A 46 -9.93 7.99 -9.27
CA ASP A 46 -9.66 9.31 -8.72
C ASP A 46 -8.82 9.23 -7.42
N TRP A 47 -8.21 8.07 -7.14
CA TRP A 47 -7.37 7.86 -5.98
C TRP A 47 -5.92 7.65 -6.39
N SER A 48 -5.02 8.24 -5.61
CA SER A 48 -3.58 8.03 -5.73
C SER A 48 -2.95 8.01 -4.35
N TRP A 49 -1.84 7.31 -4.23
CA TRP A 49 -0.99 7.40 -3.05
C TRP A 49 -0.52 8.85 -2.83
N PRO A 50 -0.15 9.24 -1.60
CA PRO A 50 0.42 10.57 -1.35
C PRO A 50 1.55 10.88 -2.33
N ALA A 51 1.49 12.03 -3.00
CA ALA A 51 2.40 12.36 -4.10
C ALA A 51 3.89 12.39 -3.71
N SER A 52 4.19 12.58 -2.43
CA SER A 52 5.55 12.56 -1.87
C SER A 52 6.07 11.15 -1.58
N TRP A 53 5.25 10.10 -1.75
CA TRP A 53 5.62 8.74 -1.37
C TRP A 53 6.05 7.92 -2.59
N THR A 54 7.11 7.14 -2.41
CA THR A 54 7.51 6.10 -3.35
C THR A 54 6.83 4.80 -2.96
N VAL A 55 6.09 4.18 -3.88
CA VAL A 55 5.27 3.00 -3.58
C VAL A 55 5.65 1.81 -4.45
N SER A 56 5.78 0.65 -3.80
CA SER A 56 5.91 -0.65 -4.42
C SER A 56 4.72 -1.54 -4.02
N LEU A 57 3.82 -1.79 -4.96
CA LEU A 57 2.77 -2.80 -4.83
C LEU A 57 3.27 -4.16 -5.31
N HIS A 58 2.99 -5.20 -4.54
CA HIS A 58 3.21 -6.59 -4.91
C HIS A 58 1.91 -7.38 -4.74
N PRO A 59 1.07 -7.44 -5.79
CA PRO A 59 -0.15 -8.22 -5.77
C PRO A 59 0.15 -9.73 -5.82
N ALA A 60 -0.76 -10.54 -5.30
CA ALA A 60 -0.72 -11.99 -5.52
C ALA A 60 -1.19 -12.35 -6.93
N GLU A 61 -0.77 -13.53 -7.42
CA GLU A 61 -1.22 -14.04 -8.73
C GLU A 61 -2.74 -14.26 -8.78
N LYS A 62 -3.30 -14.82 -7.71
CA LYS A 62 -4.75 -15.01 -7.59
C LYS A 62 -5.44 -13.68 -7.29
N LYS A 63 -6.34 -13.28 -8.18
CA LYS A 63 -7.14 -12.04 -8.01
C LYS A 63 -7.92 -12.04 -6.69
N GLY A 64 -7.88 -10.91 -5.99
CA GLY A 64 -8.58 -10.72 -4.72
C GLY A 64 -7.98 -11.51 -3.54
N TYR A 65 -6.84 -12.17 -3.73
CA TYR A 65 -6.12 -12.91 -2.71
C TYR A 65 -4.86 -12.16 -2.28
N SER A 66 -4.53 -12.21 -0.98
CA SER A 66 -3.28 -11.72 -0.39
C SER A 66 -2.80 -10.36 -0.94
N GLY A 67 -1.49 -10.18 -1.14
CA GLY A 67 -0.86 -8.96 -1.66
C GLY A 67 -0.36 -8.03 -0.56
N VAL A 68 0.74 -7.33 -0.87
CA VAL A 68 1.38 -6.35 0.03
C VAL A 68 1.72 -5.06 -0.70
N ALA A 69 1.84 -3.95 0.03
CA ALA A 69 2.38 -2.71 -0.48
C ALA A 69 3.44 -2.18 0.49
N THR A 70 4.50 -1.57 -0.05
CA THR A 70 5.48 -0.79 0.73
C THR A 70 5.51 0.62 0.19
N ALA A 71 5.30 1.61 1.04
CA ALA A 71 5.33 3.01 0.70
C ALA A 71 6.29 3.77 1.62
N THR A 72 7.09 4.68 1.07
CA THR A 72 8.16 5.38 1.79
C THR A 72 8.23 6.85 1.40
N THR A 73 8.57 7.73 2.36
CA THR A 73 8.78 9.17 2.11
C THR A 73 10.09 9.47 1.38
N LEU A 74 11.04 8.53 1.39
CA LEU A 74 12.29 8.57 0.64
C LEU A 74 12.29 7.51 -0.46
N PRO A 75 13.07 7.68 -1.55
CA PRO A 75 13.22 6.65 -2.57
C PRO A 75 13.71 5.32 -1.97
N HIS A 76 13.15 4.20 -2.43
CA HIS A 76 13.60 2.86 -2.06
C HIS A 76 13.85 2.01 -3.30
N THR A 77 14.66 0.97 -3.13
CA THR A 77 14.94 -0.01 -4.17
C THR A 77 14.36 -1.36 -3.78
N VAL A 78 13.61 -1.97 -4.69
CA VAL A 78 13.14 -3.35 -4.52
C VAL A 78 14.27 -4.30 -4.93
N LEU A 79 14.86 -4.99 -3.96
CA LEU A 79 15.94 -5.94 -4.21
C LEU A 79 15.43 -7.28 -4.77
N ALA A 80 14.29 -7.73 -4.27
CA ALA A 80 13.63 -8.95 -4.72
C ALA A 80 12.12 -8.85 -4.45
N LYS A 81 11.33 -9.59 -5.23
CA LYS A 81 9.92 -9.89 -4.94
C LYS A 81 9.81 -11.40 -4.72
N GLY A 82 9.04 -11.82 -3.72
CA GLY A 82 8.83 -13.23 -3.43
C GLY A 82 8.13 -13.96 -4.59
N LYS A 83 8.01 -15.28 -4.49
CA LYS A 83 7.23 -16.03 -5.48
C LYS A 83 5.74 -15.67 -5.32
N GLY A 84 5.18 -15.14 -6.40
CA GLY A 84 3.74 -14.97 -6.59
C GLY A 84 3.03 -16.32 -6.60
#